data_AF-A0AAX0QBE3-F1
#
_entry.id   AF-A0AAX0QBE3-F1
#
_cell.length_a   1.000
_cell.length_b   1.000
_cell.length_c   1.000
_cell.angle_alpha   90.00
_cell.angle_beta   90.00
_cell.angle_gamma   90.00
#
_symmetry.space_group_name_H-M   'P 1'
#
loop_
_entity.id
_entity.type
_entity.pdbx_description
1 polymer ?
#
loop_
_entity_poly.entity_id
_entity_poly.type
_entity_poly.pdbx_seq_one_letter_code
_entity_poly.pdbx_strand_id
1 'polypeptide(L)'
;MPVNKRSKFRGTRTCGGGTHKNRRGAGNRGGRGAAGWRDHNFTRWYLLGKTEGKHGFVSKISVTYEVLDIGDIDQMIPDLVARGIATESGDVITLDAAQIGVEKVLGGGKVTRKLAVTAENFSASAVAKIEAMGGTAQTSE
;
A
#
# COMPACT_ATOMS: atom_id res chain seq x y z
N MET A 1 -3.82 0.00 41.54
CA MET A 1 -4.70 0.59 40.50
C MET A 1 -4.24 2.01 40.20
N PRO A 2 -4.09 2.43 38.93
CA PRO A 2 -3.71 3.80 38.62
C PRO A 2 -4.82 4.75 39.07
N VAL A 3 -4.56 5.49 40.15
CA VAL A 3 -5.51 6.47 40.73
C VAL A 3 -5.79 7.58 39.71
N ASN A 4 -7.08 7.90 39.52
CA ASN A 4 -7.54 8.93 38.59
C ASN A 4 -6.78 10.25 38.82
N LYS A 5 -6.06 10.74 37.81
CA LYS A 5 -5.27 11.99 37.92
C LYS A 5 -6.13 13.19 38.35
N ARG A 6 -7.44 13.21 38.05
CA ARG A 6 -8.33 14.31 38.45
C ARG A 6 -8.44 14.49 39.97
N SER A 7 -8.46 13.41 40.76
CA SER A 7 -8.52 13.54 42.22
C SER A 7 -7.21 14.11 42.78
N LYS A 8 -6.07 13.75 42.18
CA LYS A 8 -4.73 14.26 42.57
C LYS A 8 -4.53 15.76 42.32
N PHE A 9 -5.25 16.34 41.36
CA PHE A 9 -5.15 17.78 41.06
C PHE A 9 -6.08 18.66 41.92
N ARG A 10 -6.93 18.07 42.77
CA ARG A 10 -7.72 18.85 43.75
C ARG A 10 -6.76 19.48 44.76
N GLY A 11 -6.87 20.79 44.98
CA GLY A 11 -6.01 21.54 45.90
C GLY A 11 -4.74 22.14 45.29
N THR A 12 -4.31 21.74 44.09
CA THR A 12 -3.04 22.22 43.49
C THR A 12 -3.14 23.58 42.79
N ARG A 13 -4.25 24.32 42.97
CA ARG A 13 -4.60 25.62 42.35
C ARG A 13 -4.71 25.65 40.81
N THR A 14 -3.73 25.17 40.04
CA THR A 14 -3.66 25.31 38.56
C THR A 14 -3.72 24.00 37.78
N CYS A 15 -3.91 22.86 38.46
CA CYS A 15 -4.06 21.53 37.85
C CYS A 15 -2.95 21.19 36.82
N GLY A 16 -1.69 21.56 37.11
CA GLY A 16 -0.54 21.32 36.22
C GLY A 16 -0.47 22.20 34.97
N GLY A 17 -1.23 23.31 34.93
CA GLY A 17 -1.27 24.24 33.79
C GLY A 17 -0.23 25.35 33.81
N GLY A 18 0.72 25.30 34.74
CA GLY A 18 1.64 26.41 35.01
C GLY A 18 0.92 27.57 35.69
N THR A 19 1.12 28.79 35.20
CA THR A 19 0.48 29.99 35.75
C THR A 19 -1.03 30.02 35.49
N HIS A 20 -1.79 30.63 36.40
CA HIS A 20 -3.24 30.82 36.30
C HIS A 20 -3.67 31.70 35.11
N LYS A 21 -2.72 32.38 34.45
CA LYS A 21 -2.97 33.15 33.22
C LYS A 21 -2.96 32.27 31.96
N ASN A 22 -2.45 31.04 32.05
CA ASN A 22 -2.45 30.06 30.96
C ASN A 22 -3.77 29.26 30.93
N ARG A 23 -3.95 28.38 29.93
CA ARG A 23 -5.15 27.53 29.74
C ARG A 23 -6.46 28.33 29.63
N ARG A 24 -6.40 29.46 28.91
CA ARG A 24 -7.58 30.24 28.51
C ARG A 24 -8.15 29.69 27.20
N GLY A 25 -8.69 30.57 26.35
CA GLY A 25 -9.24 30.23 25.04
C GLY A 25 -8.19 29.94 23.96
N ALA A 26 -8.58 30.16 22.71
CA ALA A 26 -7.78 29.84 21.53
C ALA A 26 -6.43 30.57 21.46
N GLY A 27 -6.30 31.76 22.07
CA GLY A 27 -5.01 32.47 22.14
C GLY A 27 -3.90 31.64 22.79
N ASN A 28 -4.24 30.84 23.82
CA ASN A 28 -3.27 29.96 24.48
C ASN A 28 -2.81 28.78 23.59
N ARG A 29 -3.44 28.56 22.43
CA ARG A 29 -3.10 27.53 21.45
C ARG A 29 -2.66 28.13 20.10
N GLY A 30 -2.52 29.46 20.00
CA GLY A 30 -2.20 30.13 18.74
C GLY A 30 -3.32 30.07 17.70
N GLY A 31 -4.59 30.03 18.14
CA GLY A 31 -5.78 30.00 17.28
C GLY A 31 -6.59 28.69 17.38
N ARG A 32 -7.64 28.56 16.58
CA ARG A 32 -8.49 27.34 16.52
C ARG A 32 -8.09 26.50 15.30
N GLY A 33 -8.03 25.18 15.45
CA GLY A 33 -7.72 24.27 14.35
C GLY A 33 -6.31 24.48 13.77
N ALA A 34 -6.22 24.61 12.45
CA ALA A 34 -4.98 24.88 11.72
C ALA A 34 -4.68 26.38 11.55
N ALA A 35 -5.08 27.20 12.52
CA ALA A 35 -4.74 28.62 12.51
C ALA A 35 -3.22 28.86 12.59
N GLY A 36 -2.76 29.89 11.88
CA GLY A 36 -1.36 30.27 11.80
C GLY A 36 -0.48 29.29 11.02
N TRP A 37 -1.06 28.34 10.27
CA TRP A 37 -0.25 27.34 9.56
C TRP A 37 0.67 27.92 8.49
N ARG A 38 0.31 29.11 7.96
CA ARG A 38 1.11 29.92 7.05
C ARG A 38 1.94 31.01 7.75
N ASP A 39 1.75 31.17 9.06
CA ASP A 39 2.26 32.29 9.84
C ASP A 39 2.98 31.76 11.09
N HIS A 40 2.59 32.17 12.30
CA HIS A 40 3.26 31.88 13.57
C HIS A 40 3.32 30.39 13.97
N ASN A 41 2.55 29.50 13.33
CA ASN A 41 2.58 28.05 13.54
C ASN A 41 3.23 27.28 12.38
N PHE A 42 3.87 27.95 11.40
CA PHE A 42 4.39 27.30 10.20
C PHE A 42 5.32 26.12 10.50
N THR A 43 6.24 26.26 11.46
CA THR A 43 7.23 25.22 11.80
C THR A 43 6.55 23.92 12.25
N ARG A 44 5.49 24.04 13.06
CA ARG A 44 4.72 22.88 13.53
C ARG A 44 4.04 22.17 12.36
N TRP A 45 3.45 22.91 11.44
CA TRP A 45 2.70 22.32 10.34
C TRP A 45 3.59 21.78 9.22
N TYR A 46 4.75 22.41 9.01
CA TYR A 46 5.79 21.91 8.12
C TYR A 46 6.30 20.53 8.58
N LEU A 47 6.58 20.37 9.88
CA LEU A 47 6.98 19.08 10.46
C LEU A 47 5.87 18.01 10.41
N LEU A 48 4.60 18.42 10.40
CA LEU A 48 3.47 17.51 10.22
C LEU A 48 3.23 17.14 8.74
N GLY A 49 4.09 17.59 7.83
CA GLY A 49 4.00 17.24 6.41
C GLY A 49 2.87 17.95 5.67
N LYS A 50 2.34 19.04 6.21
CA LYS A 50 1.31 19.80 5.50
C LYS A 50 1.99 20.60 4.38
N THR A 51 1.61 20.31 3.14
CA THR A 51 2.16 20.94 1.94
C THR A 51 1.18 21.96 1.35
N GLU A 52 1.73 22.96 0.65
CA GLU A 52 0.95 24.00 0.01
C GLU A 52 0.75 23.73 -1.48
N GLY A 53 -0.37 24.23 -2.00
CA GLY A 53 -0.66 24.23 -3.42
C GLY A 53 -1.59 23.11 -3.86
N LYS A 54 -1.83 23.09 -5.17
CA LYS A 54 -2.50 22.01 -5.89
C LYS A 54 -1.51 21.52 -6.94
N HIS A 55 -1.38 20.22 -7.09
CA HIS A 55 -0.49 19.63 -8.09
C HIS A 55 -1.27 18.65 -8.96
N GLY A 56 -1.23 18.86 -10.27
CA GLY A 56 -1.85 17.98 -11.27
C GLY A 56 -3.38 18.06 -11.32
N PHE A 57 -3.99 17.01 -11.88
CA PHE A 57 -5.43 16.79 -11.99
C PHE A 57 -5.73 15.31 -11.80
N VAL A 58 -6.97 14.96 -11.44
CA VAL A 58 -7.41 13.57 -11.25
C VAL A 58 -8.37 13.19 -12.37
N SER A 59 -8.07 12.11 -13.09
CA SER A 59 -8.99 11.54 -14.08
C SER A 59 -10.20 10.91 -13.39
N LYS A 60 -11.40 11.08 -13.96
CA LYS A 60 -12.63 10.45 -13.45
C LYS A 60 -12.75 8.97 -13.82
N ILE A 61 -11.98 8.51 -14.81
CA ILE A 61 -12.09 7.19 -15.44
C ILE A 61 -10.73 6.48 -15.32
N SER A 62 -10.16 6.47 -14.12
CA SER A 62 -8.95 5.67 -13.86
C SER A 62 -9.31 4.20 -13.86
N VAL A 63 -8.64 3.41 -14.69
CA VAL A 63 -8.73 1.95 -14.68
C VAL A 63 -7.60 1.40 -13.81
N THR A 64 -7.97 0.55 -12.86
CA THR A 64 -7.04 -0.21 -12.03
C THR A 64 -7.02 -1.64 -12.55
N TYR A 65 -5.83 -2.15 -12.85
CA TYR A 65 -5.63 -3.53 -13.27
C TYR A 65 -5.10 -4.33 -12.09
N GLU A 66 -5.60 -5.55 -11.92
CA GLU A 66 -5.01 -6.50 -10.98
C GLU A 66 -3.75 -7.10 -11.62
N VAL A 67 -2.61 -6.85 -10.99
CA VAL A 67 -1.28 -7.21 -11.50
C VAL A 67 -0.58 -8.15 -10.54
N LEU A 68 0.17 -9.10 -11.09
CA LEU A 68 0.99 -10.01 -10.29
C LEU A 68 2.34 -10.24 -10.95
N ASP A 69 3.40 -10.30 -10.15
CA ASP A 69 4.74 -10.58 -10.62
C ASP A 69 4.97 -12.09 -10.79
N ILE A 70 5.78 -12.44 -11.79
CA ILE A 70 5.99 -13.84 -12.15
C ILE A 70 6.77 -14.62 -11.08
N GLY A 71 7.60 -13.94 -10.29
CA GLY A 71 8.27 -14.55 -9.15
C GLY A 71 7.31 -14.91 -8.02
N ASP A 72 6.23 -14.14 -7.85
CA ASP A 72 5.20 -14.45 -6.86
C ASP A 72 4.37 -15.66 -7.33
N ILE A 73 4.08 -15.73 -8.63
CA ILE A 73 3.47 -16.92 -9.25
C ILE A 73 4.34 -18.16 -8.99
N ASP A 74 5.67 -18.09 -9.24
CA ASP A 74 6.60 -19.21 -9.03
C ASP A 74 6.59 -19.72 -7.57
N GLN A 75 6.42 -18.80 -6.60
CA GLN A 75 6.31 -19.15 -5.18
C GLN A 75 4.95 -19.74 -4.80
N MET A 76 3.87 -19.28 -5.43
CA MET A 76 2.50 -19.74 -5.14
C MET A 76 2.17 -21.09 -5.77
N ILE A 77 2.96 -21.57 -6.74
CA ILE A 77 2.75 -22.85 -7.42
C ILE A 77 2.40 -24.02 -6.49
N PRO A 78 3.15 -24.31 -5.40
CA PRO A 78 2.86 -25.45 -4.55
C PRO A 78 1.44 -25.40 -3.94
N ASP A 79 1.01 -24.20 -3.55
CA ASP A 79 -0.32 -23.97 -2.99
C ASP A 79 -1.40 -24.01 -4.07
N LEU A 80 -1.10 -23.54 -5.27
CA LEU A 80 -2.03 -23.54 -6.42
C LEU A 80 -2.26 -24.94 -6.98
N VAL A 81 -1.23 -25.79 -6.97
CA VAL A 81 -1.35 -27.23 -7.28
C VAL A 81 -2.19 -27.94 -6.22
N ALA A 82 -1.97 -27.65 -4.93
CA ALA A 82 -2.77 -28.22 -3.85
C ALA A 82 -4.26 -27.81 -3.93
N ARG A 83 -4.56 -26.65 -4.51
CA ARG A 83 -5.94 -26.16 -4.75
C ARG A 83 -6.53 -26.63 -6.09
N GLY A 84 -5.75 -27.29 -6.95
CA GLY A 84 -6.18 -27.76 -8.26
C GLY A 84 -6.37 -26.66 -9.32
N ILE A 85 -5.81 -25.47 -9.09
CA ILE A 85 -5.88 -24.31 -10.00
C ILE A 85 -4.76 -24.41 -11.05
N ALA A 86 -3.59 -24.90 -10.64
CA ALA A 86 -2.50 -25.21 -11.56
C ALA A 86 -2.47 -26.70 -11.83
N THR A 87 -2.38 -27.10 -13.10
CA THR A 87 -2.23 -28.51 -13.48
C THR A 87 -0.78 -28.80 -13.84
N GLU A 88 -0.21 -29.83 -13.21
CA GLU A 88 1.12 -30.34 -13.55
C GLU A 88 0.99 -31.32 -14.72
N SER A 89 1.41 -30.90 -15.92
CA SER A 89 1.54 -31.78 -17.08
C SER A 89 3.01 -32.15 -17.26
N GLY A 90 3.48 -33.09 -16.44
CA GLY A 90 4.89 -33.50 -16.43
C GLY A 90 5.81 -32.44 -15.82
N ASP A 91 6.81 -31.98 -16.58
CA ASP A 91 7.76 -30.92 -16.15
C ASP A 91 7.22 -29.49 -16.32
N VAL A 92 6.03 -29.33 -16.92
CA VAL A 92 5.43 -28.02 -17.23
C VAL A 92 4.21 -27.80 -16.35
N ILE A 93 4.19 -26.66 -15.66
CA ILE A 93 3.06 -26.23 -14.85
C ILE A 93 2.23 -25.25 -15.67
N THR A 94 1.00 -25.65 -16.00
CA THR A 94 0.06 -24.78 -16.70
C THR A 94 -0.78 -24.00 -15.69
N LEU A 95 -0.82 -22.69 -15.84
CA LEU A 95 -1.49 -21.75 -14.96
C LEU A 95 -2.33 -20.78 -15.77
N ASP A 96 -3.61 -20.72 -15.46
CA ASP A 96 -4.51 -19.68 -15.95
C ASP A 96 -4.59 -18.53 -14.93
N ALA A 97 -4.06 -17.37 -15.30
CA ALA A 97 -4.04 -16.18 -14.45
C ALA A 97 -5.46 -15.64 -14.18
N ALA A 98 -6.43 -15.91 -15.05
CA ALA A 98 -7.82 -15.52 -14.86
C ALA A 98 -8.43 -16.22 -13.63
N GLN A 99 -8.01 -17.46 -13.32
CA GLN A 99 -8.48 -18.18 -12.14
C GLN A 99 -7.98 -17.58 -10.83
N ILE A 100 -6.91 -16.79 -10.89
CA ILE A 100 -6.31 -16.09 -9.74
C ILE A 100 -6.82 -14.64 -9.69
N GLY A 101 -7.58 -14.19 -10.69
CA GLY A 101 -8.10 -12.83 -10.80
C GLY A 101 -7.03 -11.81 -11.22
N VAL A 102 -6.01 -12.25 -11.96
CA VAL A 102 -4.92 -11.39 -12.44
C VAL A 102 -5.09 -11.11 -13.92
N GLU A 103 -5.18 -9.83 -14.28
CA GLU A 103 -5.33 -9.37 -15.66
C GLU A 103 -3.97 -9.22 -16.35
N LYS A 104 -2.94 -8.78 -15.60
CA LYS A 104 -1.61 -8.55 -16.17
C LYS A 104 -0.47 -9.13 -15.35
N VAL A 105 0.36 -9.94 -16.02
CA VAL A 105 1.56 -10.54 -15.43
C VAL A 105 2.79 -9.67 -15.69
N LEU A 106 3.51 -9.38 -14.61
CA LEU A 106 4.71 -8.54 -14.59
C LEU A 106 5.97 -9.37 -14.37
N GLY A 107 7.12 -8.82 -14.78
CA GLY A 107 8.40 -9.52 -14.79
C GLY A 107 9.22 -9.41 -13.50
N GLY A 108 8.65 -9.08 -12.35
CA GLY A 108 9.35 -9.06 -11.07
C GLY A 108 9.73 -10.46 -10.57
N GLY A 109 10.87 -10.57 -9.88
CA GLY A 109 11.34 -11.84 -9.33
C GLY A 109 12.05 -12.78 -10.33
N LYS A 110 12.19 -14.05 -9.95
CA LYS A 110 12.88 -15.11 -10.71
C LYS A 110 11.91 -16.25 -10.99
N VAL A 111 12.08 -16.87 -12.15
CA VAL A 111 11.34 -18.09 -12.55
C VAL A 111 12.28 -19.27 -12.36
N THR A 112 11.89 -20.24 -11.55
CA THR A 112 12.71 -21.44 -11.31
C THR A 112 12.18 -22.66 -12.04
N ARG A 113 10.88 -22.67 -12.35
CA ARG A 113 10.18 -23.80 -12.99
C ARG A 113 9.76 -23.47 -14.41
N LYS A 114 9.45 -24.49 -15.21
CA LYS A 114 8.89 -24.29 -16.56
C LYS A 114 7.40 -23.99 -16.45
N LEU A 115 7.01 -22.78 -16.81
CA LEU A 115 5.64 -22.29 -16.67
C LEU A 115 4.99 -22.10 -18.04
N ALA A 116 3.77 -22.59 -18.18
CA ALA A 116 2.86 -22.26 -19.27
C ALA A 116 1.76 -21.36 -18.69
N VAL A 117 1.89 -20.05 -18.86
CA VAL A 117 0.99 -19.05 -18.23
C VAL A 117 0.06 -18.45 -19.27
N THR A 118 -1.23 -18.45 -18.98
CA THR A 118 -2.27 -17.78 -19.77
C THR A 118 -2.75 -16.53 -19.03
N ALA A 119 -2.73 -15.35 -19.65
CA ALA A 119 -3.22 -14.09 -19.07
C ALA A 119 -3.64 -13.10 -20.17
N GLU A 120 -4.42 -12.06 -19.84
CA GLU A 120 -4.83 -11.05 -20.82
C GLU A 120 -3.66 -10.18 -21.30
N ASN A 121 -2.69 -9.88 -20.41
CA ASN A 121 -1.55 -9.05 -20.75
C ASN A 121 -0.26 -9.49 -20.05
N PHE A 122 0.86 -9.37 -20.75
CA PHE A 122 2.19 -9.64 -20.20
C PHE A 122 3.12 -8.44 -20.37
N SER A 123 4.03 -8.22 -19.43
CA SER A 123 5.18 -7.33 -19.66
C SER A 123 6.22 -8.00 -20.56
N ALA A 124 6.94 -7.21 -21.36
CA ALA A 124 8.02 -7.74 -22.22
C ALA A 124 9.09 -8.50 -21.42
N SER A 125 9.38 -8.02 -20.20
CA SER A 125 10.30 -8.69 -19.27
C SER A 125 9.78 -10.02 -18.72
N ALA A 126 8.46 -10.18 -18.57
CA ALA A 126 7.86 -11.43 -18.11
C ALA A 126 7.97 -12.50 -19.20
N VAL A 127 7.58 -12.16 -20.44
CA VAL A 127 7.68 -13.06 -21.61
C VAL A 127 9.12 -13.57 -21.77
N ALA A 128 10.10 -12.66 -21.79
CA ALA A 128 11.50 -13.03 -21.93
C ALA A 128 12.00 -14.00 -20.84
N LYS A 129 11.52 -13.86 -19.59
CA LYS A 129 11.89 -14.74 -18.49
C LYS A 129 11.23 -16.12 -18.58
N ILE A 130 9.98 -16.18 -19.04
CA ILE A 130 9.26 -17.44 -19.27
C ILE A 130 9.94 -18.23 -20.39
N GLU A 131 10.19 -17.57 -21.51
CA GLU A 131 10.83 -18.18 -22.69
C GLU A 131 12.27 -18.63 -22.39
N ALA A 132 13.04 -17.85 -21.62
CA ALA A 132 14.39 -18.23 -21.21
C ALA A 132 14.44 -19.53 -20.40
N MET A 133 13.38 -19.85 -19.66
CA MET A 133 13.24 -21.10 -18.92
C MET A 133 12.58 -22.21 -19.75
N GLY A 134 12.21 -21.94 -21.01
CA GLY A 134 11.53 -22.89 -21.90
C GLY A 134 10.05 -23.07 -21.60
N GLY A 135 9.42 -22.07 -20.96
CA GLY A 135 7.97 -21.98 -20.77
C GLY A 135 7.27 -21.27 -21.93
N THR A 136 5.93 -21.21 -21.87
CA THR A 136 5.09 -20.54 -22.88
C THR A 136 4.22 -19.46 -22.25
N ALA A 137 4.16 -18.29 -22.87
CA ALA A 137 3.25 -17.20 -22.50
C ALA A 137 2.13 -17.14 -23.55
N GLN A 138 0.89 -17.36 -23.15
CA GLN A 138 -0.27 -17.28 -24.04
C GLN A 138 -1.19 -16.15 -23.62
N THR A 139 -1.53 -15.28 -24.57
CA THR A 139 -2.51 -14.22 -24.34
C THR A 139 -3.91 -14.81 -24.47
N SER A 140 -4.72 -14.70 -23.42
CA SER A 140 -6.17 -14.98 -23.50
C SER A 140 -6.87 -13.77 -24.12
N GLU A 141 -7.71 -14.00 -25.14
CA GLU A 141 -8.61 -12.99 -25.70
C GLU A 141 -9.81 -12.72 -24.79
#